data_AF-A0A5M3PYE5-F1
#
_entry.id   AF-A0A5M3PYE5-F1
#
_cell.length_a   1.000
_cell.length_b   1.000
_cell.length_c   1.000
_cell.angle_alpha   90.00
_cell.angle_beta   90.00
_cell.angle_gamma   90.00
#
_symmetry.space_group_name_H-M   'P 1'
#
loop_
_entity.id
_entity.type
_entity.pdbx_description
1 polymer ?
#
loop_
_entity_poly.entity_id
_entity_poly.type
_entity_poly.pdbx_seq_one_letter_code
_entity_poly.pdbx_strand_id
1 'polypeptide(L)'
;MTKAHKASNQEQFLLRRKLAVEGLKDSEWPDFIHELNHHPCVDFAERKPNNRLHVTFDGTHWSTDELLEAIEAHGGRLKSGWWTQRKLAWYRFTDENVRANAKHDPFCCSKIPPMKRK
;
A
#
# COMPACT_ATOMS: atom_id res chain seq x y z
N MET A 1 -6.28 17.43 -11.48
CA MET A 1 -4.81 17.48 -11.55
C MET A 1 -4.29 16.11 -11.17
N THR A 2 -3.71 15.39 -12.11
CA THR A 2 -2.96 14.15 -11.85
C THR A 2 -1.74 14.53 -11.01
N LYS A 3 -1.64 13.99 -9.79
CA LYS A 3 -0.44 14.17 -8.97
C LYS A 3 0.67 13.33 -9.61
N ALA A 4 1.86 13.91 -9.74
CA ALA A 4 3.02 13.15 -10.17
C ALA A 4 3.34 12.08 -9.12
N HIS A 5 3.46 10.82 -9.56
CA HIS A 5 3.89 9.72 -8.71
C HIS A 5 5.37 9.89 -8.34
N LYS A 6 5.79 9.37 -7.18
CA LYS A 6 7.21 9.31 -6.85
C LYS A 6 7.93 8.42 -7.86
N ALA A 7 9.06 8.89 -8.39
CA ALA A 7 9.81 8.19 -9.43
C ALA A 7 10.32 6.79 -9.02
N SER A 8 10.42 6.52 -7.71
CA SER A 8 10.80 5.22 -7.15
C SER A 8 9.72 4.15 -7.26
N ASN A 9 8.45 4.56 -7.46
CA ASN A 9 7.32 3.64 -7.40
C ASN A 9 6.94 3.13 -8.79
N GLN A 10 6.67 1.83 -8.89
CA GLN A 10 6.12 1.24 -10.10
C GLN A 10 4.61 1.46 -10.11
N GLU A 11 4.11 2.34 -10.99
CA GLU A 11 2.71 2.76 -11.04
C GLU A 11 1.71 1.59 -11.05
N GLN A 12 2.03 0.53 -11.79
CA GLN A 12 1.23 -0.70 -11.91
C GLN A 12 1.08 -1.51 -10.62
N PHE A 13 1.94 -1.28 -9.62
CA PHE A 13 1.93 -1.97 -8.33
C PHE A 13 1.52 -1.06 -7.16
N LEU A 14 1.01 0.14 -7.46
CA LEU A 14 0.48 1.02 -6.44
C LEU A 14 -0.82 0.48 -5.83
N LEU A 15 -0.83 0.42 -4.50
CA LEU A 15 -1.95 -0.03 -3.70
C LEU A 15 -2.54 1.13 -2.92
N ARG A 16 -3.87 1.27 -2.96
CA ARG A 16 -4.59 2.32 -2.23
C ARG A 16 -5.32 1.77 -1.02
N ARG A 17 -5.12 2.38 0.14
CA ARG A 17 -5.78 2.03 1.41
C ARG A 17 -6.59 3.20 1.94
N LYS A 18 -7.79 2.89 2.43
CA LYS A 18 -8.73 3.86 3.02
C LYS A 18 -9.16 3.36 4.39
N LEU A 19 -8.53 3.93 5.42
CA LEU A 19 -8.59 3.46 6.80
C LEU A 19 -9.22 4.54 7.68
N ALA A 20 -10.15 4.16 8.56
CA ALA A 20 -10.66 5.06 9.59
C ALA A 20 -9.78 4.88 10.82
N VAL A 21 -9.16 5.96 11.27
CA VAL A 21 -8.18 5.96 12.35
C VAL A 21 -8.75 6.68 13.57
N GLU A 22 -8.51 6.11 14.74
CA GLU A 22 -8.86 6.66 16.06
C GLU A 22 -7.57 6.77 16.89
N GLY A 23 -7.63 7.49 18.01
CA GLY A 23 -6.47 7.65 18.92
C GLY A 23 -5.58 8.86 18.61
N LEU A 24 -5.39 9.21 17.33
CA LEU A 24 -4.66 10.42 16.93
C LEU A 24 -5.46 11.70 17.20
N LYS A 25 -4.82 12.64 17.89
CA LYS A 25 -5.28 14.02 18.09
C LYS A 25 -5.09 14.84 16.83
N ASP A 26 -5.86 15.92 16.69
CA ASP A 26 -5.78 16.81 15.53
C ASP A 26 -4.39 17.40 15.31
N SER A 27 -3.64 17.65 16.38
CA SER A 27 -2.27 18.15 16.35
C SER A 27 -1.23 17.14 15.86
N GLU A 28 -1.52 15.84 15.93
CA GLU A 28 -0.57 14.77 15.57
C GLU A 28 -0.67 14.39 14.08
N TRP A 29 -1.81 14.69 13.44
CA TRP A 29 -2.03 14.38 12.02
C TRP A 29 -1.04 15.04 11.05
N PRO A 30 -0.67 16.33 11.17
CA PRO A 30 0.27 16.95 10.25
C PRO A 30 1.62 16.21 10.21
N ASP A 31 2.17 15.88 11.38
CA ASP A 31 3.46 15.19 11.51
C ASP A 31 3.37 13.76 10.96
N PHE A 32 2.31 13.02 11.30
CA PHE A 32 2.10 11.68 10.77
C PHE A 32 1.95 11.64 9.24
N ILE A 33 1.18 12.59 8.67
CA ILE A 33 1.04 12.71 7.21
C ILE A 33 2.36 13.14 6.56
N HIS A 34 3.14 13.99 7.22
CA HIS A 34 4.46 14.38 6.75
C HIS A 34 5.40 13.17 6.69
N GLU A 35 5.46 12.37 7.76
CA GLU A 35 6.29 11.16 7.83
C GLU A 35 5.91 10.17 6.73
N LEU A 36 4.62 9.84 6.59
CA LEU A 36 4.14 8.96 5.53
C LEU A 36 4.56 9.48 4.15
N ASN A 37 4.38 10.78 3.88
CA ASN A 37 4.78 11.34 2.58
C ASN A 37 6.30 11.39 2.37
N HIS A 38 7.13 11.24 3.40
CA HIS A 38 8.59 11.12 3.28
C HIS A 38 9.07 9.66 3.23
N HIS A 39 8.22 8.68 3.57
CA HIS A 39 8.55 7.27 3.44
C HIS A 39 8.84 6.89 1.97
N PRO A 40 9.92 6.14 1.68
CA PRO A 40 10.35 5.85 0.31
C PRO A 40 9.31 5.07 -0.50
N CYS A 41 8.54 4.19 0.15
CA CYS A 41 7.53 3.36 -0.53
C CYS A 41 6.13 3.99 -0.58
N VAL A 42 5.91 5.13 0.11
CA VAL A 42 4.62 5.82 0.08
C VAL A 42 4.62 6.80 -1.06
N ASP A 43 3.69 6.63 -2.01
CA ASP A 43 3.47 7.57 -3.09
C ASP A 43 2.83 8.85 -2.57
N PHE A 44 1.73 8.70 -1.81
CA PHE A 44 0.98 9.81 -1.28
C PHE A 44 0.10 9.41 -0.09
N ALA A 45 0.07 10.26 0.93
CA ALA A 45 -0.79 10.15 2.10
C ALA A 45 -1.56 11.45 2.35
N GLU A 46 -2.85 11.33 2.71
CA GLU A 46 -3.66 12.45 3.15
C GLU A 46 -4.64 12.06 4.25
N ARG A 47 -4.92 13.02 5.13
CA ARG A 47 -6.09 12.97 6.02
C ARG A 47 -7.32 13.47 5.27
N LYS A 48 -8.41 12.71 5.37
CA LYS A 48 -9.77 13.10 4.98
C LYS A 48 -10.65 13.33 6.21
N PRO A 49 -11.82 14.00 6.06
CA PRO A 49 -12.76 14.18 7.15
C PRO A 49 -13.10 12.87 7.88
N ASN A 50 -13.50 12.99 9.14
CA ASN A 50 -13.79 11.86 10.04
C ASN A 50 -12.58 10.94 10.26
N ASN A 51 -11.38 11.52 10.37
CA ASN A 51 -10.12 10.82 10.66
C ASN A 51 -9.84 9.66 9.69
N ARG A 52 -10.15 9.87 8.42
CA ARG A 52 -9.93 8.88 7.38
C ARG A 52 -8.55 9.08 6.75
N LEU A 53 -7.66 8.14 6.98
CA LEU A 53 -6.37 8.08 6.31
C LEU A 53 -6.54 7.46 4.92
N HIS A 54 -6.16 8.20 3.89
CA HIS A 54 -6.02 7.70 2.52
C HIS A 54 -4.54 7.64 2.16
N VAL A 55 -4.04 6.45 1.84
CA VAL A 55 -2.63 6.24 1.49
C VAL A 55 -2.54 5.44 0.20
N THR A 56 -1.60 5.83 -0.66
CA THR A 56 -1.16 5.07 -1.82
C THR A 56 0.31 4.72 -1.62
N PHE A 57 0.68 3.46 -1.81
CA PHE A 57 2.05 3.00 -1.66
C PHE A 57 2.41 1.92 -2.67
N ASP A 58 3.71 1.71 -2.89
CA ASP A 58 4.25 0.62 -3.70
C ASP A 58 4.11 -0.72 -2.96
N GLY A 59 3.21 -1.58 -3.46
CA GLY A 59 2.94 -2.89 -2.87
C GLY A 59 4.05 -3.93 -3.08
N THR A 60 5.07 -3.62 -3.87
CA THR A 60 6.23 -4.52 -4.06
C THR A 60 7.19 -4.48 -2.89
N HIS A 61 7.26 -3.34 -2.18
CA HIS A 61 8.21 -3.08 -1.09
C HIS A 61 7.54 -2.73 0.24
N TRP A 62 6.23 -2.49 0.27
CA TRP A 62 5.48 -2.12 1.48
C TRP A 62 4.12 -2.80 1.52
N SER A 63 3.46 -2.77 2.69
CA SER A 63 2.24 -3.52 2.94
C SER A 63 1.24 -2.78 3.82
N THR A 64 0.02 -3.32 3.85
CA THR A 64 -1.03 -2.83 4.74
C THR A 64 -0.62 -3.01 6.20
N ASP A 65 0.08 -4.07 6.56
CA ASP A 65 0.49 -4.33 7.95
C ASP A 65 1.55 -3.33 8.42
N GLU A 66 2.54 -3.00 7.59
CA GLU A 66 3.51 -1.94 7.92
C GLU A 66 2.84 -0.55 8.03
N LEU A 67 1.78 -0.30 7.24
CA LEU A 67 0.96 0.90 7.43
C LEU A 67 0.20 0.88 8.78
N LEU A 68 -0.25 -0.29 9.26
CA LEU A 68 -0.88 -0.40 10.59
C LEU A 68 0.14 -0.16 11.70
N GLU A 69 1.33 -0.73 11.58
CA GLU A 69 2.44 -0.49 12.52
C GLU A 69 2.80 0.99 12.59
N ALA A 70 2.87 1.69 11.45
CA ALA A 70 3.10 3.14 11.41
C ALA A 70 1.96 3.92 12.09
N ILE A 71 0.70 3.52 11.92
CA ILE A 71 -0.43 4.12 12.63
C ILE A 71 -0.30 3.92 14.14
N GLU A 72 0.04 2.70 14.59
CA GLU A 72 0.19 2.35 16.00
C GLU A 72 1.37 3.05 16.67
N ALA A 73 2.49 3.20 15.97
CA ALA A 73 3.67 3.93 16.44
C ALA A 73 3.37 5.41 16.75
N HIS A 74 2.38 6.00 16.07
CA HIS A 74 1.87 7.35 16.32
C HIS A 74 0.72 7.40 17.33
N GLY A 75 0.47 6.32 18.07
CA GLY A 75 -0.63 6.22 19.05
C GLY A 75 -2.03 6.08 18.42
N GLY A 76 -2.09 5.93 17.11
CA GLY A 76 -3.30 5.66 16.37
C GLY A 76 -3.72 4.19 16.45
N ARG A 77 -4.97 3.92 16.09
CA ARG A 77 -5.47 2.57 15.82
C ARG A 77 -6.59 2.62 14.80
N LEU A 78 -6.90 1.49 14.18
CA LEU A 78 -8.08 1.43 13.34
C LEU A 78 -9.37 1.40 14.15
N LYS A 79 -10.39 2.08 13.64
CA LYS A 79 -11.76 1.91 14.12
C LYS A 79 -12.17 0.43 14.00
N SER A 80 -12.48 -0.18 15.13
CA SER A 80 -12.83 -1.60 15.21
C SER A 80 -14.19 -1.89 14.57
N GLY A 81 -14.39 -3.15 14.17
CA GLY A 81 -15.65 -3.64 13.63
C GLY A 81 -15.44 -4.72 12.57
N TRP A 82 -16.48 -5.54 12.37
CA TRP A 82 -16.45 -6.65 11.40
C TRP A 82 -16.10 -6.18 9.98
N TRP A 83 -16.61 -5.02 9.56
CA TRP A 83 -16.28 -4.45 8.26
C TRP A 83 -14.82 -4.04 8.13
N THR A 84 -14.21 -3.52 9.20
CA THR A 84 -12.78 -3.21 9.21
C THR A 84 -11.95 -4.48 9.07
N GLN A 85 -12.28 -5.53 9.84
CA GLN A 85 -11.58 -6.82 9.76
C GLN A 85 -11.68 -7.45 8.38
N ARG A 86 -12.89 -7.48 7.78
CA ARG A 86 -13.08 -8.02 6.42
C ARG A 86 -12.32 -7.20 5.37
N LYS A 87 -12.27 -5.88 5.51
CA LYS A 87 -11.50 -5.00 4.61
C LYS A 87 -10.00 -5.25 4.75
N LEU A 88 -9.49 -5.43 5.97
CA LEU A 88 -8.07 -5.76 6.21
C LEU A 88 -7.69 -7.09 5.59
N ALA A 89 -8.54 -8.11 5.73
CA ALA A 89 -8.30 -9.40 5.07
C ALA A 89 -8.20 -9.25 3.55
N TRP A 90 -9.08 -8.46 2.93
CA TRP A 90 -9.01 -8.15 1.49
C TRP A 90 -7.74 -7.39 1.12
N TYR A 91 -7.35 -6.38 1.90
CA TYR A 91 -6.14 -5.61 1.64
C TYR A 91 -4.88 -6.47 1.71
N ARG A 92 -4.73 -7.30 2.74
CA ARG A 92 -3.62 -8.25 2.85
C ARG A 92 -3.57 -9.23 1.68
N PHE A 93 -4.73 -9.75 1.25
CA PHE A 93 -4.81 -10.59 0.06
C PHE A 93 -4.30 -9.87 -1.19
N THR A 94 -4.68 -8.60 -1.39
CA THR A 94 -4.18 -7.82 -2.54
C THR A 94 -2.71 -7.45 -2.43
N ASP A 95 -2.18 -7.22 -1.22
CA ASP A 95 -0.75 -6.96 -1.02
C ASP A 95 0.06 -8.17 -1.50
N GLU A 96 -0.34 -9.38 -1.09
CA GLU A 96 0.36 -10.60 -1.49
C GLU A 96 0.26 -10.87 -2.98
N ASN A 97 -0.90 -10.62 -3.60
CA ASN A 97 -1.05 -10.75 -5.05
C ASN A 97 -0.12 -9.79 -5.81
N VAL A 98 0.00 -8.53 -5.38
CA VAL A 98 0.92 -7.58 -6.02
C VAL A 98 2.36 -8.03 -5.85
N ARG A 99 2.75 -8.46 -4.65
CA ARG A 99 4.11 -8.96 -4.38
C ARG A 99 4.45 -10.21 -5.19
N ALA A 100 3.51 -11.14 -5.31
CA ALA A 100 3.67 -12.34 -6.12
C ALA A 100 3.79 -11.99 -7.61
N ASN A 101 2.93 -11.10 -8.12
CA ASN A 101 2.95 -10.66 -9.52
C ASN A 101 4.22 -9.89 -9.88
N ALA A 102 4.74 -9.06 -8.97
CA ALA A 102 5.99 -8.33 -9.19
C ALA A 102 7.22 -9.26 -9.29
N LYS A 103 7.16 -10.43 -8.65
CA LYS A 103 8.21 -11.47 -8.75
C LYS A 103 7.99 -12.44 -9.91
N HIS A 104 6.83 -12.40 -10.56
CA HIS A 104 6.46 -13.39 -11.55
C HIS A 104 7.10 -13.07 -12.91
N ASP A 105 7.89 -14.01 -13.42
CA ASP A 105 8.33 -14.01 -14.82
C ASP A 105 7.23 -14.67 -15.67
N PRO A 106 6.57 -13.93 -16.59
CA PRO A 106 5.48 -14.48 -17.38
C PRO A 106 5.99 -15.63 -18.26
N PHE A 107 5.40 -16.81 -18.07
CA PHE A 107 5.74 -17.97 -18.90
C PHE A 107 5.30 -17.73 -20.35
N CYS A 108 6.27 -17.66 -21.27
CA CYS A 108 6.01 -17.50 -22.68
C CYS A 108 5.67 -18.86 -23.34
N CYS A 109 4.39 -19.13 -23.57
CA CYS A 109 3.91 -20.33 -24.26
C CYS A 109 4.34 -20.44 -25.74
N SER A 110 4.93 -19.39 -26.31
CA SER A 110 5.47 -19.38 -27.68
C SER A 110 6.99 -19.54 -27.75
N LYS A 111 7.65 -19.91 -26.64
CA LYS A 111 9.08 -20.23 -26.65
C LYS A 111 9.32 -21.43 -27.57
N ILE A 112 9.99 -21.18 -28.70
CA ILE A 112 10.29 -22.20 -29.71
C ILE A 112 11.07 -23.35 -29.02
N PRO A 113 10.62 -24.61 -29.14
CA PRO A 113 11.31 -25.73 -28.52
C PRO A 113 12.75 -25.87 -29.07
N PRO A 114 13.71 -26.34 -28.26
CA PRO A 114 15.10 -26.47 -28.67
C PRO A 114 15.20 -27.43 -29.87
N MET A 115 15.59 -26.90 -31.04
CA MET A 115 15.84 -27.72 -32.23
C MET A 115 17.11 -28.54 -32.02
N LYS A 116 17.03 -29.87 -32.20
CA LYS A 116 18.24 -30.71 -32.28
C LYS A 116 19.06 -30.26 -33.49
N ARG A 117 20.30 -29.84 -33.28
CA ARG A 117 21.28 -29.66 -34.35
C ARG A 117 21.55 -31.03 -35.00
N LYS A 118 21.41 -31.10 -36.32
CA LYS A 118 21.85 -32.24 -37.14
C LYS A 118 23.37 -32.22 -37.27
#